data_AF-A0A3S0RVP6-F1
#
_entry.id   AF-A0A3S0RVP6-F1
#
_cell.length_a   1.000
_cell.length_b   1.000
_cell.length_c   1.000
_cell.angle_alpha   90.00
_cell.angle_beta   90.00
_cell.angle_gamma   90.00
#
_symmetry.space_group_name_H-M   'P 1'
#
loop_
_entity.id
_entity.type
_entity.pdbx_description
1 polymer ?
#
loop_
_entity_poly.entity_id
_entity_poly.type
_entity_poly.pdbx_seq_one_letter_code
_entity_poly.pdbx_strand_id
1 'polypeptide(L)'
;MKKFVLTVAACVAIGGVGSTGSVYAAPKDEVKQENVQQQKEKQQEKKQENQNKGQLNQLKSIDKQLDKIEEKLKFYKDKLPKLETPIDELVEEEVEDVKAEEPASTDETSAPASTDETFNSDQTEALEESDGVKDSEAEKETQTEAPIQEDATQAPEATEDTEEEVEVDVEAELKQFPGYEGKFNALLNRLEAVTKRLDNLSKQGNASEALQERTQRLNSLKSEIETAITSLQSIQNKVKEEVNSDTKAEEKEVEEAVEENKDWTIQFSKGLDISTLSNLDIVVLDDEQNLVETTISYLKETNSVKISSAQPYESGKTYTLYIGNDISSENGLNLKNSVKMPFTIK
;
A
#
# COMPACT_ATOMS: atom_id res chain seq x y z
N MET A 1 -42.26 12.74 -0.17
CA MET A 1 -40.96 13.43 -0.20
C MET A 1 -41.14 14.76 -0.89
N LYS A 2 -41.00 15.88 -0.17
CA LYS A 2 -41.24 17.24 -0.68
C LYS A 2 -39.96 17.74 -1.36
N LYS A 3 -40.02 18.01 -2.67
CA LYS A 3 -38.95 18.65 -3.44
C LYS A 3 -38.98 20.15 -3.17
N PHE A 4 -37.93 20.70 -2.55
CA PHE A 4 -37.72 22.14 -2.47
C PHE A 4 -37.07 22.60 -3.77
N VAL A 5 -37.80 23.41 -4.54
CA VAL A 5 -37.28 24.13 -5.70
C VAL A 5 -36.83 25.50 -5.21
N LEU A 6 -35.53 25.76 -5.29
CA LEU A 6 -34.95 27.06 -4.91
C LEU A 6 -35.05 27.99 -6.12
N THR A 7 -36.11 28.80 -6.17
CA THR A 7 -36.30 29.82 -7.20
C THR A 7 -35.45 31.04 -6.85
N VAL A 8 -34.35 31.26 -7.59
CA VAL A 8 -33.55 32.49 -7.49
C VAL A 8 -34.32 33.62 -8.19
N ALA A 9 -34.89 34.54 -7.41
CA ALA A 9 -35.54 35.74 -7.92
C ALA A 9 -34.49 36.80 -8.25
N ALA A 10 -34.27 37.06 -9.53
CA ALA A 10 -33.51 38.21 -10.01
C ALA A 10 -34.38 39.47 -9.92
N CYS A 11 -34.22 40.27 -8.87
CA CYS A 11 -34.83 41.59 -8.78
C CYS A 11 -34.07 42.60 -9.67
N VAL A 12 -34.54 42.79 -10.90
CA VAL A 12 -34.13 43.92 -11.74
C VAL A 12 -34.90 45.17 -11.29
N ALA A 13 -34.25 46.01 -10.49
CA ALA A 13 -34.79 47.30 -10.10
C ALA A 13 -34.66 48.31 -11.27
N ILE A 14 -35.69 48.41 -12.10
CA ILE A 14 -35.84 49.49 -13.08
C ILE A 14 -36.40 50.71 -12.35
N GLY A 15 -35.52 51.51 -11.76
CA GLY A 15 -35.85 52.81 -11.19
C GLY A 15 -35.77 53.89 -12.27
N GLY A 16 -36.91 54.25 -12.86
CA GLY A 16 -37.04 55.47 -13.65
C GLY A 16 -37.18 56.68 -12.74
N VAL A 17 -36.37 57.73 -12.94
CA VAL A 17 -36.63 59.05 -12.37
C VAL A 17 -36.43 60.11 -13.45
N GLY A 18 -37.41 61.01 -13.53
CA GLY A 18 -37.58 62.01 -14.57
C GLY A 18 -36.50 63.08 -14.62
N SER A 19 -36.38 63.63 -15.83
CA SER A 19 -35.57 64.78 -16.18
C SER A 19 -36.17 66.08 -15.66
N THR A 20 -35.39 66.85 -14.89
CA THR A 20 -35.43 68.31 -14.96
C THR A 20 -34.00 68.84 -14.98
N GLY A 21 -33.71 69.69 -15.96
CA GLY A 21 -32.37 70.13 -16.32
C GLY A 21 -31.74 71.03 -15.28
N SER A 22 -30.53 70.67 -14.86
CA SER A 22 -29.57 71.57 -14.22
C SER A 22 -28.26 71.44 -15.00
N VAL A 23 -27.84 72.53 -15.64
CA VAL A 23 -26.54 72.62 -16.32
C VAL A 23 -25.47 72.77 -15.24
N TYR A 24 -24.88 71.64 -14.82
CA TYR A 24 -23.73 71.60 -13.91
C TYR A 24 -22.44 71.32 -14.69
N ALA A 25 -21.39 72.04 -14.33
CA ALA A 25 -20.05 71.89 -14.89
C ALA A 25 -19.52 70.46 -14.65
N ALA A 26 -19.00 69.83 -15.71
CA ALA A 26 -18.46 68.47 -15.68
C ALA A 26 -17.25 68.36 -14.72
N PRO A 27 -17.32 67.52 -13.67
CA PRO A 27 -16.18 67.25 -12.81
C PRO A 27 -15.16 66.37 -13.54
N LYS A 28 -13.91 66.84 -13.66
CA LYS A 28 -12.80 66.13 -14.32
C LYS A 28 -12.23 64.94 -13.52
N ASP A 29 -12.88 64.54 -12.42
CA ASP A 29 -12.39 63.52 -11.48
C ASP A 29 -13.05 62.14 -11.61
N GLU A 30 -14.13 61.99 -12.39
CA GLU A 30 -14.86 60.69 -12.52
C GLU A 30 -14.06 59.61 -13.29
N VAL A 31 -13.18 59.99 -14.23
CA VAL A 31 -12.42 59.04 -15.06
C VAL A 31 -11.37 58.25 -14.25
N LYS A 32 -10.96 58.73 -13.07
CA LYS A 32 -10.00 58.01 -12.22
C LYS A 32 -10.63 56.89 -11.39
N GLN A 33 -11.93 56.94 -11.08
CA GLN A 33 -12.58 55.92 -10.25
C GLN A 33 -12.89 54.64 -11.03
N GLU A 34 -13.25 54.74 -12.30
CA GLU A 34 -13.59 53.59 -13.15
C GLU A 34 -12.36 52.69 -13.42
N ASN A 35 -11.18 53.27 -13.58
CA ASN A 35 -9.94 52.52 -13.84
C ASN A 35 -9.45 51.74 -12.59
N VAL A 36 -9.72 52.25 -11.38
CA VAL A 36 -9.39 51.55 -10.12
C VAL A 36 -10.33 50.35 -9.89
N GLN A 37 -11.60 50.45 -10.29
CA GLN A 37 -12.55 49.35 -10.16
C GLN A 37 -12.23 48.19 -11.12
N GLN A 38 -11.92 48.49 -12.38
CA GLN A 38 -11.52 47.47 -13.37
C GLN A 38 -10.21 46.74 -12.98
N GLN A 39 -9.26 47.43 -12.34
CA GLN A 39 -8.05 46.79 -11.83
C GLN A 39 -8.34 45.83 -10.67
N LYS A 40 -9.28 46.19 -9.77
CA LYS A 40 -9.69 45.32 -8.66
C LYS A 40 -10.41 44.06 -9.15
N GLU A 41 -11.31 44.18 -10.13
CA GLU A 41 -12.01 43.04 -10.74
C GLU A 41 -11.01 42.08 -11.41
N LYS A 42 -10.07 42.58 -12.20
CA LYS A 42 -9.01 41.75 -12.83
C LYS A 42 -8.11 41.05 -11.80
N GLN A 43 -7.83 41.68 -10.67
CA GLN A 43 -7.05 41.03 -9.60
C GLN A 43 -7.87 39.93 -8.90
N GLN A 44 -9.18 40.14 -8.72
CA GLN A 44 -10.07 39.12 -8.16
C GLN A 44 -10.25 37.92 -9.10
N GLU A 45 -10.43 38.16 -10.40
CA GLU A 45 -10.51 37.10 -11.41
C GLU A 45 -9.24 36.25 -11.45
N LYS A 46 -8.05 36.89 -11.49
CA LYS A 46 -6.77 36.17 -11.43
C LYS A 46 -6.61 35.34 -10.16
N LYS A 47 -7.07 35.85 -9.02
CA LYS A 47 -7.04 35.11 -7.75
C LYS A 47 -7.96 33.89 -7.79
N GLN A 48 -9.16 34.02 -8.34
CA GLN A 48 -10.08 32.90 -8.53
C GLN A 48 -9.54 31.87 -9.52
N GLU A 49 -8.96 32.31 -10.63
CA GLU A 49 -8.35 31.42 -11.63
C GLU A 49 -7.20 30.60 -11.04
N ASN A 50 -6.31 31.24 -10.28
CA ASN A 50 -5.20 30.56 -9.61
C ASN A 50 -5.70 29.58 -8.53
N GLN A 51 -6.73 29.95 -7.76
CA GLN A 51 -7.36 29.06 -6.78
C GLN A 51 -7.96 27.82 -7.46
N ASN A 52 -8.65 28.00 -8.59
CA ASN A 52 -9.24 26.91 -9.35
C ASN A 52 -8.17 25.97 -9.95
N LYS A 53 -7.04 26.52 -10.42
CA LYS A 53 -5.89 25.72 -10.91
C LYS A 53 -5.28 24.87 -9.79
N GLY A 54 -5.08 25.45 -8.61
CA GLY A 54 -4.57 24.73 -7.44
C GLY A 54 -5.49 23.57 -7.04
N GLN A 55 -6.79 23.82 -6.95
CA GLN A 55 -7.79 22.79 -6.64
C GLN A 55 -7.82 21.67 -7.68
N LEU A 56 -7.74 22.01 -8.97
CA LEU A 56 -7.69 21.02 -10.04
C LEU A 56 -6.47 20.11 -9.92
N ASN A 57 -5.31 20.65 -9.55
CA ASN A 57 -4.10 19.87 -9.33
C ASN A 57 -4.25 18.93 -8.13
N GLN A 58 -4.83 19.42 -7.02
CA GLN A 58 -5.11 18.58 -5.85
C GLN A 58 -6.09 17.43 -6.18
N LEU A 59 -7.12 17.69 -6.99
CA LEU A 59 -8.05 16.64 -7.45
C LEU A 59 -7.35 15.58 -8.32
N LYS A 60 -6.46 15.98 -9.23
CA LYS A 60 -5.66 15.04 -10.03
C LYS A 60 -4.73 14.19 -9.16
N SER A 61 -4.12 14.80 -8.15
CA SER A 61 -3.28 14.10 -7.16
C SER A 61 -4.09 13.05 -6.39
N ILE A 62 -5.32 13.41 -5.97
CA ILE A 62 -6.26 12.49 -5.35
C ILE A 62 -6.60 11.33 -6.29
N ASP A 63 -6.90 11.60 -7.57
CA ASP A 63 -7.22 10.55 -8.54
C ASP A 63 -6.06 9.56 -8.69
N LYS A 64 -4.83 10.07 -8.82
CA LYS A 64 -3.63 9.23 -8.90
C LYS A 64 -3.44 8.35 -7.66
N GLN A 65 -3.79 8.85 -6.48
CA GLN A 65 -3.73 8.06 -5.25
C GLN A 65 -4.81 6.97 -5.22
N LEU A 66 -6.04 7.31 -5.63
CA LEU A 66 -7.13 6.34 -5.72
C LEU A 66 -6.83 5.24 -6.74
N ASP A 67 -6.23 5.58 -7.88
CA ASP A 67 -5.79 4.61 -8.90
C ASP A 67 -4.77 3.62 -8.32
N LYS A 68 -3.73 4.13 -7.62
CA LYS A 68 -2.73 3.27 -6.96
C LYS A 68 -3.35 2.36 -5.89
N ILE A 69 -4.29 2.88 -5.09
CA ILE A 69 -4.99 2.08 -4.07
C ILE A 69 -5.82 0.98 -4.73
N GLU A 70 -6.55 1.31 -5.80
CA GLU A 70 -7.37 0.35 -6.54
C GLU A 70 -6.54 -0.75 -7.18
N GLU A 71 -5.40 -0.40 -7.79
CA GLU A 71 -4.44 -1.37 -8.34
C GLU A 71 -3.95 -2.36 -7.28
N LYS A 72 -3.52 -1.85 -6.11
CA LYS A 72 -3.03 -2.69 -5.01
C LYS A 72 -4.14 -3.52 -4.39
N LEU A 73 -5.32 -2.93 -4.22
CA LEU A 73 -6.50 -3.66 -3.73
C LEU A 73 -6.85 -4.81 -4.66
N LYS A 74 -6.88 -4.58 -5.97
CA LYS A 74 -7.13 -5.62 -6.97
C LYS A 74 -6.08 -6.74 -6.86
N PHE A 75 -4.80 -6.39 -6.82
CA PHE A 75 -3.71 -7.36 -6.65
C PHE A 75 -3.91 -8.27 -5.43
N TYR A 76 -4.24 -7.71 -4.26
CA TYR A 76 -4.45 -8.52 -3.06
C TYR A 76 -5.77 -9.30 -3.09
N LYS A 77 -6.85 -8.73 -3.65
CA LYS A 77 -8.11 -9.45 -3.84
C LYS A 77 -7.96 -10.65 -4.76
N ASP A 78 -7.13 -10.55 -5.79
CA ASP A 78 -6.84 -11.66 -6.70
C ASP A 78 -5.97 -12.73 -6.03
N LYS A 79 -5.14 -12.37 -5.04
CA LYS A 79 -4.33 -13.31 -4.24
C LYS A 79 -5.12 -14.07 -3.17
N LEU A 80 -6.12 -13.46 -2.54
CA LEU A 80 -6.88 -14.10 -1.46
C LEU A 80 -7.52 -15.45 -1.83
N PRO A 81 -8.27 -15.59 -2.95
CA PRO A 81 -8.85 -16.87 -3.32
C PRO A 81 -7.77 -17.90 -3.68
N LYS A 82 -6.61 -17.43 -4.18
CA LYS A 82 -5.46 -18.29 -4.51
C LYS A 82 -4.82 -18.96 -3.29
N LEU A 83 -5.19 -18.53 -2.08
CA LEU A 83 -4.75 -19.21 -0.86
C LEU A 83 -5.37 -20.60 -0.75
N GLU A 84 -6.65 -20.74 -1.12
CA GLU A 84 -7.39 -22.01 -1.05
C GLU A 84 -7.28 -22.86 -2.32
N THR A 85 -6.77 -22.30 -3.43
CA THR A 85 -6.60 -23.06 -4.68
C THR A 85 -5.39 -23.98 -4.62
N PRO A 86 -5.49 -25.20 -5.18
CA PRO A 86 -4.35 -26.06 -5.44
C PRO A 86 -3.24 -25.35 -6.24
N ILE A 87 -1.98 -25.68 -5.97
CA ILE A 87 -0.81 -25.05 -6.62
C ILE A 87 -0.72 -25.42 -8.10
N ASP A 88 -1.15 -26.61 -8.50
CA ASP A 88 -1.08 -27.04 -9.90
C ASP A 88 -1.93 -26.14 -10.81
N GLU A 89 -3.09 -25.67 -10.33
CA GLU A 89 -3.92 -24.67 -11.02
C GLU A 89 -3.20 -23.31 -11.12
N LEU A 90 -2.33 -22.96 -10.18
CA LEU A 90 -1.58 -21.68 -10.19
C LEU A 90 -0.42 -21.66 -11.19
N VAL A 91 0.20 -22.81 -11.46
CA VAL A 91 1.35 -22.92 -12.37
C VAL A 91 0.95 -22.66 -13.82
N GLU A 92 -0.29 -22.96 -14.21
CA GLU A 92 -0.76 -22.75 -15.59
C GLU A 92 -0.92 -21.26 -15.96
N GLU A 93 -1.17 -20.38 -14.99
CA GLU A 93 -1.36 -18.94 -15.25
C GLU A 93 -0.04 -18.20 -15.53
N GLU A 94 1.09 -18.62 -14.92
CA GLU A 94 2.37 -17.89 -15.08
C GLU A 94 3.07 -18.14 -16.43
N VAL A 95 2.75 -19.24 -17.12
CA VAL A 95 3.38 -19.57 -18.42
C VAL A 95 2.73 -18.89 -19.62
N GLU A 96 1.50 -18.35 -19.51
CA GLU A 96 0.85 -17.68 -20.63
C GLU A 96 1.36 -16.24 -20.87
N ASP A 97 1.79 -15.52 -19.84
CA ASP A 97 2.25 -14.12 -19.99
C ASP A 97 3.66 -13.99 -20.60
N VAL A 98 4.46 -15.07 -20.64
CA VAL A 98 5.83 -15.04 -21.19
C VAL A 98 5.85 -15.34 -22.70
N LYS A 99 4.73 -15.76 -23.31
CA LYS A 99 4.71 -16.23 -24.71
C LYS A 99 4.41 -15.15 -25.77
N ALA A 100 4.42 -13.87 -25.41
CA ALA A 100 4.06 -12.77 -26.34
C ALA A 100 5.23 -11.91 -26.85
N GLU A 101 6.47 -12.15 -26.44
CA GLU A 101 7.65 -11.47 -27.02
C GLU A 101 8.61 -12.48 -27.65
N GLU A 102 8.36 -12.86 -28.91
CA GLU A 102 9.40 -13.41 -29.79
C GLU A 102 10.32 -12.26 -30.24
N PRO A 103 11.59 -12.18 -29.79
CA PRO A 103 12.58 -11.40 -30.52
C PRO A 103 12.91 -12.13 -31.82
N ALA A 104 12.77 -11.42 -32.94
CA ALA A 104 13.24 -11.87 -34.23
C ALA A 104 14.72 -12.28 -34.17
N SER A 105 14.94 -13.58 -34.37
CA SER A 105 16.23 -14.23 -34.58
C SER A 105 17.08 -13.51 -35.62
N THR A 106 18.30 -13.14 -35.24
CA THR A 106 19.43 -13.08 -36.17
C THR A 106 20.45 -14.14 -35.76
N ASP A 107 20.71 -14.97 -36.77
CA ASP A 107 21.61 -16.11 -36.86
C ASP A 107 23.08 -15.65 -36.77
N GLU A 108 23.90 -16.30 -35.92
CA GLU A 108 25.28 -16.68 -36.27
C GLU A 108 25.97 -17.56 -35.20
N THR A 109 26.10 -18.84 -35.54
CA THR A 109 27.32 -19.68 -35.54
C THR A 109 28.46 -19.40 -34.51
N SER A 110 28.76 -20.38 -33.63
CA SER A 110 30.03 -21.17 -33.63
C SER A 110 30.41 -21.78 -32.26
N ALA A 111 30.47 -23.11 -32.24
CA ALA A 111 31.43 -24.05 -31.62
C ALA A 111 31.82 -24.00 -30.11
N PRO A 112 32.05 -25.18 -29.49
CA PRO A 112 32.30 -25.34 -28.06
C PRO A 112 33.80 -25.40 -27.70
N ALA A 113 34.16 -24.90 -26.51
CA ALA A 113 35.45 -25.19 -25.88
C ALA A 113 35.27 -25.55 -24.40
N SER A 114 35.91 -26.66 -24.07
CA SER A 114 36.01 -27.36 -22.79
C SER A 114 36.99 -26.66 -21.84
N THR A 115 36.67 -26.65 -20.53
CA THR A 115 37.56 -26.61 -19.35
C THR A 115 36.62 -26.71 -18.15
N ASP A 116 36.46 -27.84 -17.44
CA ASP A 116 37.42 -28.54 -16.56
C ASP A 116 38.29 -27.57 -15.77
N GLU A 117 37.85 -27.19 -14.57
CA GLU A 117 38.73 -26.98 -13.42
C GLU A 117 38.01 -27.35 -12.11
N THR A 118 38.69 -28.23 -11.41
CA THR A 118 38.50 -28.68 -10.04
C THR A 118 38.92 -27.56 -9.10
N PHE A 119 38.09 -27.16 -8.14
CA PHE A 119 38.59 -26.42 -6.98
C PHE A 119 37.98 -26.93 -5.67
N ASN A 120 38.89 -27.33 -4.80
CA ASN A 120 38.72 -27.98 -3.51
C ASN A 120 39.45 -27.10 -2.49
N SER A 121 38.75 -26.61 -1.46
CA SER A 121 39.27 -26.13 -0.17
C SER A 121 38.04 -25.70 0.64
N ASP A 122 37.62 -26.36 1.71
CA ASP A 122 38.33 -26.65 2.96
C ASP A 122 38.91 -25.37 3.58
N GLN A 123 38.14 -24.73 4.47
CA GLN A 123 38.72 -24.06 5.62
C GLN A 123 37.71 -23.90 6.78
N THR A 124 38.15 -24.47 7.89
CA THR A 124 37.66 -24.50 9.26
C THR A 124 37.97 -23.21 10.05
N GLU A 125 37.40 -23.16 11.26
CA GLU A 125 37.76 -22.34 12.44
C GLU A 125 37.25 -20.89 12.44
N ALA A 126 36.90 -20.27 13.55
CA ALA A 126 36.55 -20.65 14.92
C ALA A 126 36.15 -19.33 15.61
N LEU A 127 35.26 -19.43 16.59
CA LEU A 127 35.14 -18.63 17.83
C LEU A 127 35.95 -17.32 17.92
N GLU A 128 35.28 -16.21 18.25
CA GLU A 128 35.62 -15.49 19.47
C GLU A 128 34.48 -14.59 19.96
N GLU A 129 34.25 -14.71 21.27
CA GLU A 129 33.37 -13.94 22.11
C GLU A 129 33.90 -12.50 22.27
N SER A 130 33.03 -11.50 22.37
CA SER A 130 33.36 -10.34 23.19
C SER A 130 32.12 -9.69 23.80
N ASP A 131 31.98 -9.95 25.10
CA ASP A 131 31.28 -9.15 26.11
C ASP A 131 31.61 -7.65 26.01
N GLY A 132 30.62 -6.78 26.25
CA GLY A 132 30.84 -5.34 26.18
C GLY A 132 29.69 -4.45 26.63
N VAL A 133 29.17 -4.68 27.83
CA VAL A 133 28.33 -3.74 28.61
C VAL A 133 28.94 -2.33 28.64
N LYS A 134 28.14 -1.27 28.38
CA LYS A 134 28.15 -0.03 29.18
C LYS A 134 27.01 0.95 28.88
N ASP A 135 26.25 1.18 29.95
CA ASP A 135 25.46 2.37 30.23
C ASP A 135 26.15 3.69 29.88
N SER A 136 25.36 4.66 29.40
CA SER A 136 25.43 6.03 29.92
C SER A 136 24.15 6.81 29.60
N GLU A 137 23.33 7.00 30.64
CA GLU A 137 22.45 8.16 30.80
C GLU A 137 23.27 9.46 30.77
N ALA A 138 22.73 10.52 30.14
CA ALA A 138 22.92 11.89 30.60
C ALA A 138 21.97 12.84 29.85
N GLU A 139 20.96 13.31 30.59
CA GLU A 139 20.18 14.50 30.31
C GLU A 139 21.08 15.74 30.19
N LYS A 140 20.77 16.64 29.26
CA LYS A 140 21.05 18.07 29.48
C LYS A 140 20.13 18.97 28.66
N GLU A 141 19.13 19.50 29.36
CA GLU A 141 18.42 20.71 28.99
C GLU A 141 19.40 21.89 28.90
N THR A 142 19.25 22.75 27.88
CA THR A 142 19.55 24.18 28.05
C THR A 142 18.71 25.02 27.10
N GLN A 143 17.73 25.71 27.69
CA GLN A 143 17.02 26.84 27.10
C GLN A 143 18.01 28.01 26.90
N THR A 144 17.90 28.71 25.78
CA THR A 144 18.44 30.08 25.64
C THR A 144 17.49 30.89 24.78
N GLU A 145 16.69 31.73 25.43
CA GLU A 145 15.92 32.80 24.82
C GLU A 145 16.85 33.97 24.45
N ALA A 146 16.68 34.50 23.24
CA ALA A 146 17.14 35.84 22.88
C ALA A 146 16.06 36.53 22.04
N PRO A 147 15.74 37.81 22.29
CA PRO A 147 14.72 38.56 21.57
C PRO A 147 15.32 39.20 20.32
N ILE A 148 14.69 39.01 19.16
CA ILE A 148 15.07 39.67 17.90
C ILE A 148 13.91 40.56 17.43
N GLN A 149 14.34 41.72 16.96
CA GLN A 149 13.64 42.97 16.71
C GLN A 149 12.59 42.90 15.58
N GLU A 150 11.53 43.69 15.75
CA GLU A 150 10.61 44.13 14.70
C GLU A 150 11.34 45.08 13.73
N ASP A 151 11.39 44.72 12.44
CA ASP A 151 11.69 45.67 11.36
C ASP A 151 10.85 45.36 10.09
N ALA A 152 10.71 46.41 9.30
CA ALA A 152 9.69 46.80 8.36
C ALA A 152 9.37 45.86 7.17
N THR A 153 8.06 45.80 6.89
CA THR A 153 7.42 46.06 5.57
C THR A 153 8.25 45.76 4.31
N GLN A 154 8.26 44.49 3.91
CA GLN A 154 8.47 44.09 2.52
C GLN A 154 7.23 43.34 2.03
N ALA A 155 6.71 43.78 0.88
CA ALA A 155 5.66 43.07 0.17
C ALA A 155 6.17 41.67 -0.19
N PRO A 156 5.42 40.59 0.06
CA PRO A 156 5.87 39.25 -0.28
C PRO A 156 5.93 39.13 -1.80
N GLU A 157 7.14 39.06 -2.34
CA GLU A 157 7.35 38.47 -3.65
C GLU A 157 6.86 37.03 -3.55
N ALA A 158 5.84 36.70 -4.35
CA ALA A 158 5.31 35.36 -4.46
C ALA A 158 6.40 34.48 -5.06
N THR A 159 7.21 33.88 -4.18
CA THR A 159 8.00 32.71 -4.53
C THR A 159 6.99 31.65 -4.97
N GLU A 160 7.07 31.30 -6.24
CA GLU A 160 6.42 30.14 -6.84
C GLU A 160 7.09 28.90 -6.23
N ASP A 161 6.87 28.69 -4.93
CA ASP A 161 7.14 27.44 -4.23
C ASP A 161 6.22 26.41 -4.89
N THR A 162 6.77 25.85 -5.96
CA THR A 162 6.30 24.61 -6.55
C THR A 162 6.55 23.58 -5.47
N GLU A 163 5.60 23.46 -4.54
CA GLU A 163 5.50 22.33 -3.64
C GLU A 163 5.50 21.10 -4.55
N GLU A 164 6.67 20.47 -4.71
CA GLU A 164 6.78 19.13 -5.24
C GLU A 164 5.90 18.29 -4.33
N GLU A 165 4.65 18.06 -4.75
CA GLU A 165 3.78 17.13 -4.08
C GLU A 165 4.51 15.80 -4.10
N VAL A 166 5.11 15.46 -2.96
CA VAL A 166 5.78 14.19 -2.75
C VAL A 166 4.74 13.13 -3.04
N GLU A 167 4.86 12.52 -4.22
CA GLU A 167 4.04 11.39 -4.60
C GLU A 167 4.34 10.28 -3.61
N VAL A 168 3.51 10.19 -2.56
CA VAL A 168 3.65 9.13 -1.59
C VAL A 168 3.50 7.81 -2.35
N ASP A 169 4.58 7.06 -2.35
CA ASP A 169 4.63 5.77 -3.00
C ASP A 169 3.87 4.77 -2.13
N VAL A 170 2.63 4.49 -2.52
CA VAL A 170 1.74 3.53 -1.86
C VAL A 170 2.44 2.18 -1.73
N GLU A 171 3.30 1.80 -2.68
CA GLU A 171 4.06 0.55 -2.62
C GLU A 171 5.09 0.54 -1.47
N ALA A 172 5.80 1.65 -1.29
CA ALA A 172 6.78 1.78 -0.23
C ALA A 172 6.13 1.76 1.16
N GLU A 173 4.93 2.35 1.29
CA GLU A 173 4.14 2.31 2.51
C GLU A 173 3.70 0.87 2.82
N LEU A 174 3.16 0.15 1.84
CA LEU A 174 2.69 -1.24 2.01
C LEU A 174 3.80 -2.20 2.44
N LYS A 175 5.05 -1.97 2.03
CA LYS A 175 6.20 -2.80 2.44
C LYS A 175 6.49 -2.73 3.93
N GLN A 176 6.07 -1.66 4.61
CA GLN A 176 6.29 -1.46 6.06
C GLN A 176 5.26 -2.22 6.90
N PHE A 177 4.15 -2.65 6.30
CA PHE A 177 3.11 -3.39 6.99
C PHE A 177 3.21 -4.87 6.65
N PRO A 178 3.61 -5.73 7.60
CA PRO A 178 3.75 -7.15 7.35
C PRO A 178 2.39 -7.83 7.17
N GLY A 179 2.36 -8.83 6.28
CA GLY A 179 1.19 -9.69 6.08
C GLY A 179 0.00 -9.00 5.39
N TYR A 180 -1.03 -9.80 5.08
CA TYR A 180 -2.20 -9.33 4.35
C TYR A 180 -3.01 -8.28 5.12
N GLU A 181 -3.20 -8.49 6.43
CA GLU A 181 -3.98 -7.59 7.27
C GLU A 181 -3.32 -6.21 7.39
N GLY A 182 -2.02 -6.18 7.64
CA GLY A 182 -1.24 -4.93 7.68
C GLY A 182 -1.39 -4.14 6.38
N LYS A 183 -1.30 -4.82 5.23
CA LYS A 183 -1.44 -4.20 3.90
C LYS A 183 -2.84 -3.63 3.66
N PHE A 184 -3.91 -4.35 4.02
CA PHE A 184 -5.27 -3.81 3.91
C PHE A 184 -5.51 -2.64 4.85
N ASN A 185 -5.00 -2.69 6.09
CA ASN A 185 -5.09 -1.58 7.05
C ASN A 185 -4.33 -0.34 6.56
N ALA A 186 -3.17 -0.51 5.93
CA ALA A 186 -2.43 0.58 5.30
C ALA A 186 -3.25 1.23 4.16
N LEU A 187 -3.90 0.43 3.31
CA LEU A 187 -4.80 0.95 2.27
C LEU A 187 -5.99 1.73 2.88
N LEU A 188 -6.58 1.26 3.98
CA LEU A 188 -7.63 2.00 4.71
C LEU A 188 -7.13 3.34 5.25
N ASN A 189 -5.99 3.33 5.95
CA ASN A 189 -5.37 4.55 6.47
C ASN A 189 -5.10 5.57 5.35
N ARG A 190 -4.69 5.09 4.18
CA ARG A 190 -4.49 5.90 3.00
C ARG A 190 -5.80 6.50 2.48
N LEU A 191 -6.87 5.71 2.37
CA LEU A 191 -8.20 6.23 2.00
C LEU A 191 -8.72 7.26 3.01
N GLU A 192 -8.46 7.09 4.31
CA GLU A 192 -8.80 8.11 5.31
C GLU A 192 -8.06 9.42 5.10
N ALA A 193 -6.77 9.36 4.73
CA ALA A 193 -6.01 10.55 4.37
C ALA A 193 -6.60 11.26 3.13
N VAL A 194 -7.00 10.49 2.11
CA VAL A 194 -7.69 11.04 0.92
C VAL A 194 -9.04 11.65 1.30
N THR A 195 -9.80 11.00 2.18
CA THR A 195 -11.09 11.52 2.69
C THR A 195 -10.91 12.90 3.32
N LYS A 196 -9.92 13.05 4.22
CA LYS A 196 -9.61 14.33 4.87
C LYS A 196 -9.25 15.42 3.85
N ARG A 197 -8.54 15.07 2.76
CA ARG A 197 -8.22 16.01 1.67
C ARG A 197 -9.47 16.43 0.90
N LEU A 198 -10.35 15.49 0.55
CA LEU A 198 -11.63 15.79 -0.11
C LEU A 198 -12.53 16.67 0.76
N ASP A 199 -12.59 16.41 2.07
CA ASP A 199 -13.35 17.23 3.01
C ASP A 199 -12.83 18.67 3.08
N ASN A 200 -11.52 18.84 3.05
CA ASN A 200 -10.88 20.17 3.03
C ASN A 200 -11.19 20.91 1.73
N LEU A 201 -11.14 20.23 0.58
CA LEU A 201 -11.54 20.79 -0.72
C LEU A 201 -13.02 21.16 -0.76
N SER A 202 -13.89 20.34 -0.18
CA SER A 202 -15.34 20.60 -0.09
C SER A 202 -15.65 21.89 0.67
N LYS A 203 -14.94 22.13 1.78
CA LYS A 203 -15.07 23.37 2.56
C LYS A 203 -14.65 24.63 1.77
N GLN A 204 -13.87 24.50 0.70
CA GLN A 204 -13.44 25.61 -0.15
C GLN A 204 -14.46 25.96 -1.27
N GLY A 205 -15.54 25.19 -1.44
CA GLY A 205 -16.78 25.66 -2.09
C GLY A 205 -16.91 25.60 -3.62
N ASN A 206 -15.93 25.06 -4.37
CA ASN A 206 -15.87 25.28 -5.84
C ASN A 206 -16.04 24.04 -6.75
N ALA A 207 -16.27 22.82 -6.24
CA ALA A 207 -16.29 21.62 -7.09
C ALA A 207 -17.28 20.51 -6.62
N SER A 208 -18.54 20.86 -6.38
CA SER A 208 -19.50 19.92 -5.75
C SER A 208 -19.68 18.60 -6.51
N GLU A 209 -19.74 18.60 -7.84
CA GLU A 209 -19.98 17.39 -8.63
C GLU A 209 -18.74 16.48 -8.71
N ALA A 210 -17.58 17.05 -9.06
CA ALA A 210 -16.32 16.34 -9.14
C ALA A 210 -15.90 15.74 -7.76
N LEU A 211 -16.19 16.43 -6.66
CA LEU A 211 -15.96 15.91 -5.30
C LEU A 211 -16.92 14.78 -4.95
N GLN A 212 -18.16 14.82 -5.45
CA GLN A 212 -19.14 13.78 -5.19
C GLN A 212 -18.74 12.46 -5.85
N GLU A 213 -18.28 12.48 -7.11
CA GLU A 213 -17.80 11.27 -7.81
C GLU A 213 -16.62 10.61 -7.07
N ARG A 214 -15.66 11.41 -6.60
CA ARG A 214 -14.49 10.91 -5.84
C ARG A 214 -14.89 10.36 -4.48
N THR A 215 -15.83 11.01 -3.80
CA THR A 215 -16.40 10.50 -2.55
C THR A 215 -17.09 9.15 -2.76
N GLN A 216 -17.83 8.99 -3.86
CA GLN A 216 -18.47 7.71 -4.20
C GLN A 216 -17.43 6.63 -4.49
N ARG A 217 -16.40 6.93 -5.29
CA ARG A 217 -15.28 6.02 -5.58
C ARG A 217 -14.57 5.58 -4.30
N LEU A 218 -14.27 6.53 -3.41
CA LEU A 218 -13.64 6.27 -2.12
C LEU A 218 -14.47 5.33 -1.25
N ASN A 219 -15.78 5.57 -1.15
CA ASN A 219 -16.67 4.71 -0.37
C ASN A 219 -16.76 3.29 -0.96
N SER A 220 -16.73 3.15 -2.29
CA SER A 220 -16.66 1.85 -2.96
C SER A 220 -15.37 1.11 -2.58
N LEU A 221 -14.22 1.76 -2.74
CA LEU A 221 -12.91 1.17 -2.39
C LEU A 221 -12.84 0.78 -0.91
N LYS A 222 -13.34 1.63 -0.01
CA LYS A 222 -13.41 1.33 1.42
C LYS A 222 -14.24 0.07 1.69
N SER A 223 -15.44 -0.02 1.11
CA SER A 223 -16.30 -1.20 1.26
C SER A 223 -15.64 -2.47 0.69
N GLU A 224 -14.90 -2.36 -0.40
CA GLU A 224 -14.17 -3.49 -0.99
C GLU A 224 -13.00 -3.95 -0.12
N ILE A 225 -12.24 -3.03 0.49
CA ILE A 225 -11.18 -3.38 1.44
C ILE A 225 -11.78 -4.03 2.69
N GLU A 226 -12.87 -3.48 3.25
CA GLU A 226 -13.56 -4.08 4.41
C GLU A 226 -14.07 -5.50 4.10
N THR A 227 -14.56 -5.72 2.87
CA THR A 227 -14.96 -7.06 2.40
C THR A 227 -13.76 -8.00 2.33
N ALA A 228 -12.62 -7.54 1.79
CA ALA A 228 -11.40 -8.32 1.70
C ALA A 228 -10.83 -8.68 3.09
N ILE A 229 -10.83 -7.73 4.03
CA ILE A 229 -10.45 -7.95 5.44
C ILE A 229 -11.35 -9.01 6.07
N THR A 230 -12.66 -8.91 5.89
CA THR A 230 -13.61 -9.90 6.44
C THR A 230 -13.34 -11.30 5.86
N SER A 231 -13.06 -11.40 4.56
CA SER A 231 -12.71 -12.66 3.91
C SER A 231 -11.41 -13.24 4.47
N LEU A 232 -10.37 -12.42 4.62
CA LEU A 232 -9.09 -12.81 5.21
C LEU A 232 -9.27 -13.30 6.65
N GLN A 233 -10.04 -12.58 7.48
CA GLN A 233 -10.34 -12.98 8.85
C GLN A 233 -11.07 -14.32 8.91
N SER A 234 -11.99 -14.58 7.97
CA SER A 234 -12.64 -15.88 7.88
C SER A 234 -11.64 -17.00 7.57
N ILE A 235 -10.70 -16.77 6.66
CA ILE A 235 -9.63 -17.72 6.31
C ILE A 235 -8.72 -17.95 7.53
N GLN A 236 -8.23 -16.88 8.16
CA GLN A 236 -7.37 -16.94 9.34
C GLN A 236 -8.05 -17.69 10.50
N ASN A 237 -9.33 -17.42 10.76
CA ASN A 237 -10.08 -18.12 11.80
C ASN A 237 -10.21 -19.62 11.52
N LYS A 238 -10.48 -19.99 10.26
CA LYS A 238 -10.53 -21.40 9.83
C LYS A 238 -9.18 -22.11 10.05
N VAL A 239 -8.09 -21.50 9.58
CA VAL A 239 -6.73 -22.02 9.78
C VAL A 239 -6.40 -22.13 11.27
N LYS A 240 -6.70 -21.09 12.05
CA LYS A 240 -6.47 -21.06 13.50
C LYS A 240 -7.25 -22.16 14.22
N GLU A 241 -8.51 -22.40 13.86
CA GLU A 241 -9.32 -23.50 14.39
C GLU A 241 -8.73 -24.86 14.02
N GLU A 242 -8.31 -25.04 12.76
CA GLU A 242 -7.67 -26.28 12.29
C GLU A 242 -6.38 -26.57 13.08
N VAL A 243 -5.47 -25.59 13.12
CA VAL A 243 -4.19 -25.70 13.84
C VAL A 243 -4.43 -25.95 15.33
N ASN A 244 -5.33 -25.22 16.00
CA ASN A 244 -5.55 -25.39 17.43
C ASN A 244 -6.31 -26.68 17.78
N SER A 245 -7.18 -27.17 16.90
CA SER A 245 -7.92 -28.42 17.11
C SER A 245 -7.08 -29.67 16.83
N ASP A 246 -5.99 -29.53 16.06
CA ASP A 246 -5.06 -30.62 15.82
C ASP A 246 -4.13 -30.88 17.02
N THR A 247 -4.69 -31.63 17.96
CA THR A 247 -4.01 -32.17 19.16
C THR A 247 -3.11 -33.38 18.86
N LYS A 248 -3.10 -33.89 17.62
CA LYS A 248 -2.28 -35.03 17.19
C LYS A 248 -1.06 -34.61 16.37
N ALA A 249 -0.95 -33.32 16.06
CA ALA A 249 0.21 -32.75 15.41
C ALA A 249 1.50 -33.13 16.17
N GLU A 250 2.50 -33.55 15.42
CA GLU A 250 3.84 -33.78 15.94
C GLU A 250 4.51 -32.42 16.21
N GLU A 251 4.80 -32.13 17.47
CA GLU A 251 5.53 -30.93 17.86
C GLU A 251 7.04 -31.16 17.67
N LYS A 252 7.67 -30.32 16.85
CA LYS A 252 9.12 -30.25 16.70
C LYS A 252 9.72 -29.35 17.78
N GLU A 253 11.02 -29.53 18.00
CA GLU A 253 11.79 -28.63 18.86
C GLU A 253 11.77 -27.20 18.30
N VAL A 254 11.80 -26.22 19.20
CA VAL A 254 11.82 -24.80 18.84
C VAL A 254 13.13 -24.49 18.10
N GLU A 255 13.06 -23.86 16.93
CA GLU A 255 14.24 -23.33 16.24
C GLU A 255 14.51 -21.89 16.70
N GLU A 256 15.59 -21.67 17.44
CA GLU A 256 15.97 -20.34 17.93
C GLU A 256 16.98 -19.65 16.99
N ALA A 257 17.07 -18.32 17.10
CA ALA A 257 18.02 -17.48 16.36
C ALA A 257 17.93 -17.62 14.83
N VAL A 258 16.69 -17.77 14.32
CA VAL A 258 16.41 -17.85 12.89
C VAL A 258 16.61 -16.47 12.23
N GLU A 259 17.07 -16.45 10.98
CA GLU A 259 17.28 -15.21 10.24
C GLU A 259 15.96 -14.61 9.74
N GLU A 260 15.87 -13.28 9.66
CA GLU A 260 14.69 -12.56 9.16
C GLU A 260 14.27 -12.99 7.76
N ASN A 261 15.20 -13.42 6.90
CA ASN A 261 14.94 -13.83 5.51
C ASN A 261 15.02 -15.36 5.32
N LYS A 262 14.72 -16.14 6.37
CA LYS A 262 14.78 -17.60 6.31
C LYS A 262 13.76 -18.16 5.31
N ASP A 263 14.26 -18.90 4.33
CA ASP A 263 13.46 -19.83 3.53
C ASP A 263 13.38 -21.19 4.23
N TRP A 264 12.21 -21.83 4.16
CA TRP A 264 12.00 -23.18 4.69
C TRP A 264 11.99 -24.20 3.56
N THR A 265 12.61 -25.36 3.80
CA THR A 265 12.56 -26.50 2.87
C THR A 265 12.08 -27.73 3.64
N ILE A 266 10.92 -28.25 3.27
CA ILE A 266 10.30 -29.40 3.89
C ILE A 266 10.48 -30.59 2.96
N GLN A 267 11.21 -31.62 3.40
CA GLN A 267 11.42 -32.82 2.62
C GLN A 267 10.41 -33.92 2.99
N PHE A 268 9.74 -34.47 1.99
CA PHE A 268 8.79 -35.57 2.14
C PHE A 268 9.43 -36.91 1.78
N SER A 269 8.98 -37.97 2.46
CA SER A 269 9.47 -39.34 2.20
C SER A 269 8.99 -39.93 0.86
N LYS A 270 7.97 -39.32 0.25
CA LYS A 270 7.36 -39.72 -1.01
C LYS A 270 6.96 -38.46 -1.79
N GLY A 271 6.81 -38.60 -3.11
CA GLY A 271 6.27 -37.53 -3.95
C GLY A 271 4.84 -37.15 -3.56
N LEU A 272 4.55 -35.86 -3.62
CA LEU A 272 3.25 -35.27 -3.33
C LEU A 272 2.36 -35.20 -4.59
N ASP A 273 1.06 -35.31 -4.38
CA ASP A 273 0.05 -34.94 -5.35
C ASP A 273 -0.18 -33.42 -5.26
N ILE A 274 0.38 -32.68 -6.22
CA ILE A 274 0.33 -31.22 -6.28
C ILE A 274 -1.10 -30.67 -6.40
N SER A 275 -2.05 -31.47 -6.91
CA SER A 275 -3.47 -31.09 -7.00
C SER A 275 -4.16 -31.03 -5.62
N THR A 276 -3.50 -31.57 -4.59
CA THR A 276 -3.97 -31.54 -3.20
C THR A 276 -3.19 -30.56 -2.33
N LEU A 277 -2.20 -29.86 -2.88
CA LEU A 277 -1.34 -28.95 -2.14
C LEU A 277 -1.75 -27.51 -2.45
N SER A 278 -2.15 -26.76 -1.44
CA SER A 278 -2.55 -25.34 -1.48
C SER A 278 -1.68 -24.50 -0.54
N ASN A 279 -1.80 -23.17 -0.60
CA ASN A 279 -1.09 -22.27 0.30
C ASN A 279 -1.58 -22.37 1.77
N LEU A 280 -2.72 -23.03 2.03
CA LEU A 280 -3.22 -23.24 3.39
C LEU A 280 -2.83 -24.57 4.00
N ASP A 281 -2.31 -25.52 3.22
CA ASP A 281 -1.83 -26.80 3.76
C ASP A 281 -0.50 -26.68 4.49
N ILE A 282 0.30 -25.67 4.12
CA ILE A 282 1.58 -25.36 4.75
C ILE A 282 1.62 -23.86 5.01
N VAL A 283 1.47 -23.47 6.27
CA VAL A 283 1.32 -22.07 6.68
C VAL A 283 2.36 -21.65 7.71
N VAL A 284 2.68 -20.36 7.71
CA VAL A 284 3.44 -19.71 8.78
C VAL A 284 2.52 -18.74 9.50
N LEU A 285 2.46 -18.88 10.82
CA LEU A 285 1.64 -18.06 11.72
C LEU A 285 2.53 -17.22 12.63
N ASP A 286 2.15 -15.98 12.90
CA ASP A 286 2.81 -15.12 13.90
C ASP A 286 2.38 -15.45 15.35
N ASP A 287 2.84 -14.65 16.31
CA ASP A 287 2.54 -14.80 17.74
C ASP A 287 1.06 -14.57 18.08
N GLU A 288 0.32 -13.86 17.24
CA GLU A 288 -1.12 -13.62 17.35
C GLU A 288 -1.96 -14.67 16.59
N GLN A 289 -1.28 -15.59 15.89
CA GLN A 289 -1.84 -16.60 14.98
C GLN A 289 -2.42 -16.02 13.69
N ASN A 290 -1.93 -14.88 13.22
CA ASN A 290 -2.23 -14.34 11.91
C ASN A 290 -1.37 -15.02 10.84
N LEU A 291 -1.94 -15.18 9.64
CA LEU A 291 -1.22 -15.69 8.48
C LEU A 291 -0.13 -14.72 8.01
N VAL A 292 1.11 -15.21 7.95
CA VAL A 292 2.22 -14.54 7.26
C VAL A 292 2.10 -14.79 5.75
N GLU A 293 2.32 -13.76 4.93
CA GLU A 293 2.28 -13.92 3.47
C GLU A 293 3.50 -14.72 3.00
N THR A 294 3.25 -15.94 2.53
CA THR A 294 4.28 -16.85 2.01
C THR A 294 3.93 -17.34 0.61
N THR A 295 4.95 -17.66 -0.17
CA THR A 295 4.83 -18.40 -1.43
C THR A 295 5.40 -19.80 -1.26
N ILE A 296 4.71 -20.80 -1.78
CA ILE A 296 5.18 -22.19 -1.76
C ILE A 296 5.47 -22.70 -3.17
N SER A 297 6.50 -23.53 -3.29
CA SER A 297 6.88 -24.18 -4.54
C SER A 297 7.27 -25.63 -4.29
N TYR A 298 6.78 -26.54 -5.12
CA TYR A 298 7.09 -27.97 -5.01
C TYR A 298 8.23 -28.39 -5.95
N LEU A 299 9.27 -28.96 -5.38
CA LEU A 299 10.46 -29.47 -6.06
C LEU A 299 10.33 -30.99 -6.21
N LYS A 300 9.82 -31.43 -7.37
CA LYS A 300 9.58 -32.86 -7.66
C LYS A 300 10.84 -33.72 -7.59
N GLU A 301 12.00 -33.18 -7.95
CA GLU A 301 13.27 -33.93 -7.96
C GLU A 301 13.70 -34.39 -6.56
N THR A 302 13.41 -33.58 -5.53
CA THR A 302 13.82 -33.83 -4.14
C THR A 302 12.65 -34.17 -3.23
N ASN A 303 11.44 -34.29 -3.79
CA ASN A 303 10.18 -34.41 -3.05
C ASN A 303 10.08 -33.38 -1.91
N SER A 304 10.40 -32.12 -2.20
CA SER A 304 10.47 -31.08 -1.18
C SER A 304 9.55 -29.91 -1.51
N VAL A 305 8.97 -29.28 -0.49
CA VAL A 305 8.27 -27.99 -0.63
C VAL A 305 9.19 -26.90 -0.09
N LYS A 306 9.45 -25.88 -0.90
CA LYS A 306 10.12 -24.65 -0.49
C LYS A 306 9.06 -23.59 -0.14
N ILE A 307 9.22 -22.95 1.01
CA ILE A 307 8.41 -21.82 1.47
C ILE A 307 9.31 -20.60 1.55
N SER A 308 8.86 -19.51 0.95
CA SER A 308 9.51 -18.20 1.03
C SER A 308 8.54 -17.16 1.55
N SER A 309 8.97 -16.38 2.55
CA SER A 309 8.19 -15.25 3.04
C SER A 309 8.25 -14.09 2.05
N ALA A 310 7.13 -13.40 1.83
CA ALA A 310 7.08 -12.23 0.96
C ALA A 310 7.77 -11.00 1.59
N GLN A 311 7.91 -10.99 2.91
CA GLN A 311 8.58 -9.95 3.70
C GLN A 311 9.49 -10.59 4.75
N PRO A 312 10.58 -9.92 5.15
CA PRO A 312 11.39 -10.38 6.28
C PRO A 312 10.53 -10.56 7.53
N TYR A 313 10.80 -11.61 8.30
CA TYR A 313 10.20 -11.79 9.62
C TYR A 313 10.68 -10.70 10.59
N GLU A 314 9.86 -10.37 11.58
CA GLU A 314 10.19 -9.35 12.58
C GLU A 314 11.17 -9.91 13.63
N SER A 315 12.28 -9.19 13.86
CA SER A 315 13.30 -9.58 14.85
C SER A 315 12.71 -9.70 16.26
N GLY A 316 13.11 -10.75 16.98
CA GLY A 316 12.63 -11.07 18.32
C GLY A 316 11.20 -11.61 18.41
N LYS A 317 10.49 -11.76 17.29
CA LYS A 317 9.16 -12.38 17.25
C LYS A 317 9.25 -13.90 17.11
N THR A 318 8.19 -14.57 17.58
CA THR A 318 8.01 -16.02 17.48
C THR A 318 6.93 -16.33 16.47
N TYR A 319 7.17 -17.36 15.68
CA TYR A 319 6.29 -17.84 14.64
C TYR A 319 6.09 -19.34 14.77
N THR A 320 5.08 -19.88 14.10
CA THR A 320 4.83 -21.32 13.99
C THR A 320 4.71 -21.71 12.53
N LEU A 321 5.57 -22.62 12.08
CA LEU A 321 5.37 -23.35 10.84
C LEU A 321 4.44 -24.53 11.11
N TYR A 322 3.33 -24.60 10.38
CA TYR A 322 2.36 -25.69 10.46
C TYR A 322 2.24 -26.39 9.11
N ILE A 323 2.26 -27.71 9.13
CA ILE A 323 2.06 -28.58 7.97
C ILE A 323 0.85 -29.46 8.28
N GLY A 324 -0.27 -29.22 7.61
CA GLY A 324 -1.51 -29.97 7.76
C GLY A 324 -1.39 -31.41 7.24
N ASN A 325 -2.26 -32.30 7.70
CA ASN A 325 -2.25 -33.71 7.31
C ASN A 325 -3.09 -34.06 6.09
N ASP A 326 -3.79 -33.09 5.49
CA ASP A 326 -4.65 -33.31 4.32
C ASP A 326 -3.87 -33.38 2.99
N ILE A 327 -2.57 -33.07 3.02
CA ILE A 327 -1.67 -33.22 1.88
C ILE A 327 -1.54 -34.70 1.49
N SER A 328 -1.83 -35.00 0.22
CA SER A 328 -1.75 -36.36 -0.33
C SER A 328 -0.44 -36.61 -1.07
N SER A 329 0.04 -37.84 -0.98
CA SER A 329 1.08 -38.35 -1.89
C SER A 329 0.50 -38.72 -3.25
N GLU A 330 1.36 -38.91 -4.27
CA GLU A 330 0.95 -39.37 -5.62
C GLU A 330 0.18 -40.71 -5.61
N ASN A 331 0.21 -41.47 -4.51
CA ASN A 331 -0.54 -42.71 -4.34
C ASN A 331 -1.89 -42.51 -3.61
N GLY A 332 -2.31 -41.26 -3.36
CA GLY A 332 -3.54 -40.93 -2.63
C GLY A 332 -3.49 -41.23 -1.13
N LEU A 333 -2.29 -41.33 -0.54
CA LEU A 333 -2.11 -41.48 0.90
C LEU A 333 -1.76 -40.14 1.53
N ASN A 334 -2.55 -39.74 2.52
CA ASN A 334 -2.34 -38.53 3.32
C ASN A 334 -1.13 -38.67 4.25
N LEU A 335 -0.63 -37.52 4.73
CA LEU A 335 0.35 -37.48 5.82
C LEU A 335 -0.21 -38.15 7.08
N LYS A 336 0.65 -38.90 7.77
CA LYS A 336 0.24 -39.65 8.96
C LYS A 336 -0.13 -38.72 10.12
N ASN A 337 0.68 -37.69 10.31
CA ASN A 337 0.53 -36.67 11.34
C ASN A 337 0.79 -35.31 10.68
N SER A 338 0.09 -34.28 11.14
CA SER A 338 0.49 -32.89 10.91
C SER A 338 1.74 -32.58 11.71
N VAL A 339 2.41 -31.47 11.41
CA VAL A 339 3.62 -31.04 12.11
C VAL A 339 3.48 -29.59 12.55
N LYS A 340 3.90 -29.29 13.78
CA LYS A 340 4.03 -27.92 14.31
C LYS A 340 5.46 -27.68 14.68
N MET A 341 6.03 -26.58 14.22
CA MET A 341 7.40 -26.18 14.52
C MET A 341 7.44 -24.70 14.89
N PRO A 342 7.51 -24.37 16.19
CA PRO A 342 7.75 -23.00 16.63
C PRO A 342 9.18 -22.56 16.28
N PHE A 343 9.35 -21.29 15.94
CA PHE A 343 10.68 -20.69 15.73
C PHE A 343 10.72 -19.22 16.14
N THR A 344 11.90 -18.74 16.52
CA THR A 344 12.12 -17.36 16.97
C THR A 344 13.22 -16.69 16.15
N ILE A 345 12.96 -15.46 15.72
CA ILE A 345 13.89 -14.66 14.91
C ILE A 345 14.94 -13.99 15.79
N LYS A 346 16.19 -13.98 15.33
CA LYS A 346 17.36 -13.40 16.03
C LYS A 346 17.30 -11.89 16.23
#